data_AF-A0A7C9E463-F1
#
_entry.id   AF-A0A7C9E463-F1
#
_cell.length_a   1.000
_cell.length_b   1.000
_cell.length_c   1.000
_cell.angle_alpha   90.00
_cell.angle_beta   90.00
_cell.angle_gamma   90.00
#
_symmetry.space_group_name_H-M   'P 1'
#
loop_
_entity.id
_entity.type
_entity.pdbx_description
1 polymer ?
#
loop_
_entity_poly.entity_id
_entity_poly.type
_entity_poly.pdbx_seq_one_letter_code
_entity_poly.pdbx_strand_id
1 'polypeptide(L)'
;IAEEWAPESRNMTYQILEKGLNRDFSGRPLMTSTEDTNPWWSVFKQAITAAGGKLGKPEILASTTDARYIRQRGIPTLGFSPMRNTPILLHEHNEHLQDTIYLRGIKV
;
A
#
# COMPACT_ATOMS: atom_id res chain seq x y z
N ILE A 1 17.44 11.70 -16.52
CA ILE A 1 18.31 10.62 -15.99
C ILE A 1 17.92 10.52 -14.53
N ALA A 2 17.32 9.42 -14.09
CA ALA A 2 17.10 9.23 -12.65
C ALA A 2 18.48 9.16 -12.00
N GLU A 3 18.77 10.05 -11.05
CA GLU A 3 19.98 9.95 -10.26
C GLU A 3 19.86 8.72 -9.37
N GLU A 4 20.55 7.64 -9.76
CA GLU A 4 20.69 6.47 -8.92
C GLU A 4 21.53 6.84 -7.68
N TRP A 5 21.05 6.47 -6.49
CA TRP A 5 21.69 6.84 -5.22
C TRP A 5 23.10 6.24 -5.06
N ALA A 6 23.32 5.03 -5.59
CA ALA A 6 24.60 4.32 -5.55
C ALA A 6 24.93 3.71 -6.92
N PRO A 7 25.32 4.52 -7.92
CA PRO A 7 25.58 4.06 -9.26
C PRO A 7 26.89 3.26 -9.33
N GLU A 8 26.95 2.26 -10.21
CA GLU A 8 28.14 1.42 -10.43
C GLU A 8 29.40 2.26 -10.74
N SER A 9 29.23 3.43 -11.39
CA SER A 9 30.31 4.35 -11.73
C SER A 9 31.07 4.92 -10.53
N ARG A 10 30.50 4.86 -9.32
CA ARG A 10 31.16 5.32 -8.08
C ARG A 10 31.97 4.23 -7.38
N ASN A 11 32.03 3.01 -7.93
CA ASN A 11 32.74 1.86 -7.34
C ASN A 11 32.38 1.63 -5.86
N MET A 12 31.09 1.82 -5.53
CA MET A 12 30.53 1.61 -4.20
C MET A 12 29.85 0.24 -4.13
N THR A 13 29.95 -0.43 -2.99
CA THR A 13 29.15 -1.64 -2.69
C THR A 13 28.11 -1.31 -1.63
N TYR A 14 26.92 -1.89 -1.77
CA TYR A 14 25.85 -1.75 -0.78
C TYR A 14 25.23 -3.12 -0.49
N GLN A 15 24.67 -3.27 0.72
CA GLN A 15 23.89 -4.44 1.10
C GLN A 15 22.56 -3.96 1.70
N ILE A 16 21.46 -4.53 1.23
CA ILE A 16 20.14 -4.32 1.83
C ILE A 16 19.97 -5.35 2.95
N LEU A 17 19.76 -4.86 4.18
CA LEU A 17 19.43 -5.68 5.33
C LEU A 17 17.97 -5.44 5.69
N GLU A 18 17.12 -6.44 5.50
CA GLU A 18 15.74 -6.38 5.98
C GLU A 18 15.74 -6.51 7.51
N LYS A 19 15.42 -5.41 8.20
CA LYS A 19 15.29 -5.37 9.66
C LYS A 19 13.83 -5.24 10.03
N GLY A 20 13.32 -6.18 10.83
CA GLY A 20 11.95 -6.15 11.33
C GLY A 20 11.34 -7.54 11.41
N LEU A 21 10.15 -7.62 12.03
CA LEU A 21 9.36 -8.83 12.05
C LEU A 21 8.69 -9.00 10.69
N ASN A 22 8.93 -10.14 10.04
CA ASN A 22 8.24 -10.57 8.82
C ASN A 22 7.10 -11.56 9.10
N ARG A 23 6.82 -11.81 10.39
CA ARG A 23 5.76 -12.70 10.86
C ARG A 23 4.92 -12.06 11.95
N ASP A 24 3.67 -12.49 12.07
CA ASP A 24 2.77 -12.11 13.16
C ASP A 24 3.08 -12.88 14.47
N PHE A 25 2.34 -12.58 15.54
CA PHE A 25 2.48 -13.24 16.85
C PHE A 25 2.23 -14.76 16.83
N SER A 26 1.62 -15.29 15.77
CA SER A 26 1.34 -16.71 15.56
C SER A 26 2.29 -17.35 14.54
N GLY A 27 3.32 -16.63 14.07
CA GLY A 27 4.30 -17.12 13.11
C GLY A 27 3.85 -17.09 11.63
N ARG A 28 2.69 -16.52 11.30
CA ARG A 28 2.21 -16.39 9.93
C ARG A 28 2.89 -15.22 9.21
N PRO A 29 3.05 -15.24 7.87
CA PRO A 29 3.62 -14.10 7.14
C PRO A 29 2.91 -12.79 7.46
N LEU A 30 3.67 -11.69 7.61
CA LEU A 30 3.14 -10.36 7.93
C LEU A 30 2.53 -9.67 6.69
N MET A 31 1.58 -10.34 6.05
CA MET A 31 0.93 -9.93 4.81
C MET A 31 -0.56 -10.20 4.92
N THR A 32 -1.36 -9.38 4.23
CA THR A 32 -2.80 -9.63 4.08
C THR A 32 -3.05 -10.23 2.70
N SER A 33 -3.64 -11.42 2.67
CA SER A 33 -3.98 -12.10 1.41
C SER A 33 -5.02 -11.30 0.62
N THR A 34 -4.82 -11.21 -0.70
CA THR A 34 -5.77 -10.62 -1.66
C THR A 34 -6.39 -11.71 -2.54
N GLU A 35 -6.57 -12.91 -1.98
CA GLU A 35 -7.31 -14.01 -2.58
C GLU A 35 -8.73 -14.08 -2.02
N ASP A 36 -9.64 -14.75 -2.73
CA ASP A 36 -11.05 -14.90 -2.31
C ASP A 36 -11.23 -15.77 -1.05
N THR A 37 -10.18 -16.42 -0.58
CA THR A 37 -10.17 -17.09 0.73
C THR A 37 -10.12 -16.10 1.90
N ASN A 38 -9.75 -14.84 1.67
CA ASN A 38 -9.85 -13.77 2.65
C ASN A 38 -11.21 -13.05 2.51
N PRO A 39 -12.14 -13.21 3.47
CA PRO A 39 -13.47 -12.60 3.36
C PRO A 39 -13.42 -11.07 3.27
N TRP A 40 -12.42 -10.44 3.91
CA TRP A 40 -12.23 -8.99 3.85
C TRP A 40 -11.84 -8.50 2.46
N TRP A 41 -11.14 -9.34 1.68
CA TRP A 41 -10.79 -9.00 0.30
C TRP A 41 -12.03 -8.95 -0.60
N SER A 42 -12.90 -9.96 -0.49
CA SER A 42 -14.12 -10.01 -1.28
C SER A 42 -15.07 -8.86 -0.93
N VAL A 43 -15.23 -8.52 0.36
CA VAL A 43 -16.03 -7.36 0.80
C VAL A 43 -15.45 -6.05 0.25
N PHE A 44 -14.13 -5.88 0.33
CA PHE A 44 -13.46 -4.69 -0.19
C PHE A 44 -13.64 -4.51 -1.70
N LYS A 45 -13.51 -5.60 -2.48
CA LYS A 45 -13.80 -5.60 -3.93
C LYS A 45 -15.23 -5.14 -4.20
N GLN A 46 -16.20 -5.69 -3.46
CA GLN A 46 -17.61 -5.35 -3.63
C GLN A 46 -17.89 -3.88 -3.31
N ALA A 47 -17.32 -3.34 -2.23
CA ALA A 47 -17.45 -1.93 -1.86
C ALA A 47 -16.96 -0.99 -2.98
N ILE A 48 -15.78 -1.28 -3.55
CA ILE A 48 -15.25 -0.51 -4.68
C ILE A 48 -16.19 -0.59 -5.89
N THR A 49 -16.67 -1.77 -6.24
CA THR A 49 -17.59 -1.94 -7.38
C THR A 49 -18.93 -1.23 -7.14
N ALA A 50 -19.49 -1.31 -5.93
CA ALA A 50 -20.73 -0.63 -5.56
C ALA A 50 -20.61 0.90 -5.63
N ALA A 51 -19.42 1.43 -5.33
CA ALA A 51 -19.10 2.85 -5.50
C ALA A 51 -18.85 3.28 -6.97
N GLY A 52 -19.01 2.37 -7.94
CA GLY A 52 -18.73 2.61 -9.35
C GLY A 52 -17.23 2.65 -9.69
N GLY A 53 -16.39 2.14 -8.79
CA GLY A 53 -14.95 2.05 -8.95
C GLY A 53 -14.50 0.79 -9.67
N LYS A 54 -13.24 0.80 -10.12
CA LYS A 54 -12.51 -0.37 -10.59
C LYS A 54 -11.26 -0.53 -9.75
N LEU A 55 -11.11 -1.69 -9.13
CA LEU A 55 -9.94 -2.02 -8.34
C LEU A 55 -8.74 -2.27 -9.26
N GLY A 56 -7.58 -1.70 -8.89
CA GLY A 56 -6.31 -1.95 -9.55
C GLY A 56 -5.67 -3.28 -9.15
N LYS A 57 -4.50 -3.59 -9.69
CA LYS A 57 -3.70 -4.73 -9.21
C LYS A 57 -3.28 -4.45 -7.75
N PRO A 58 -3.36 -5.44 -6.83
CA PRO A 58 -2.77 -5.29 -5.50
C PRO A 58 -1.27 -5.01 -5.60
N GLU A 59 -0.79 -4.07 -4.78
CA GLU A 59 0.61 -3.66 -4.75
C GLU A 59 1.14 -3.66 -3.32
N ILE A 60 2.45 -3.91 -3.18
CA ILE A 60 3.16 -3.72 -1.93
C ILE A 60 3.65 -2.28 -1.89
N LEU A 61 3.14 -1.50 -0.93
CA LEU A 61 3.63 -0.15 -0.69
C LEU A 61 5.08 -0.22 -0.18
N ALA A 62 6.01 0.39 -0.90
CA ALA A 62 7.43 0.47 -0.52
C ALA A 62 7.72 1.45 0.65
N SER A 63 6.68 1.88 1.35
CA SER A 63 6.73 2.79 2.50
C SER A 63 6.16 2.09 3.75
N THR A 64 6.11 2.80 4.87
CA THR A 64 5.63 2.26 6.15
C THR A 64 4.26 2.84 6.49
N THR A 65 3.38 2.00 7.01
CA THR A 65 2.07 2.40 7.57
C THR A 65 1.82 1.66 8.88
N ASP A 66 0.83 2.11 9.65
CA ASP A 66 0.42 1.46 10.89
C ASP A 66 -0.11 0.04 10.68
N ALA A 67 -0.45 -0.33 9.44
CA ALA A 67 -0.88 -1.69 9.08
C ALA A 67 0.13 -2.76 9.52
N ARG A 68 1.43 -2.42 9.63
CA ARG A 68 2.44 -3.36 10.14
C ARG A 68 2.14 -3.85 11.57
N TYR A 69 1.67 -2.96 12.45
CA TYR A 69 1.37 -3.28 13.84
C TYR A 69 0.07 -4.07 13.96
N ILE A 70 -0.92 -3.74 13.14
CA ILE A 70 -2.20 -4.46 13.10
C ILE A 70 -2.01 -5.88 12.56
N ARG A 71 -1.26 -6.03 11.46
CA ARG A 71 -0.89 -7.35 10.93
C ARG A 71 -0.05 -8.16 11.93
N GLN A 72 0.78 -7.51 12.75
CA GLN A 72 1.57 -8.22 13.79
C GLN A 72 0.69 -8.84 14.85
N ARG A 73 -0.51 -8.30 15.07
CA ARG A 73 -1.58 -8.86 15.91
C ARG A 73 -2.48 -9.83 15.15
N GLY A 74 -2.07 -10.29 13.97
CA GLY A 74 -2.79 -11.28 13.16
C GLY A 74 -4.11 -10.79 12.57
N ILE A 75 -4.32 -9.47 12.52
CA ILE A 75 -5.53 -8.86 11.96
C ILE A 75 -5.24 -8.48 10.49
N PRO A 76 -5.99 -9.04 9.52
CA PRO A 76 -5.88 -8.65 8.11
C PRO A 76 -6.11 -7.14 7.93
N THR A 77 -5.24 -6.46 7.18
CA THR A 77 -5.33 -5.02 6.93
C THR A 77 -5.00 -4.73 5.47
N LEU A 78 -5.89 -4.04 4.77
CA LEU A 78 -5.70 -3.61 3.39
C LEU A 78 -5.38 -2.11 3.39
N GLY A 79 -4.33 -1.71 2.67
CA GLY A 79 -4.09 -0.31 2.36
C GLY A 79 -4.96 0.10 1.18
N PHE A 80 -5.59 1.27 1.26
CA PHE A 80 -6.45 1.78 0.21
C PHE A 80 -6.21 3.26 -0.05
N SER A 81 -6.12 3.64 -1.32
CA SER A 81 -6.08 5.02 -1.77
C SER A 81 -7.14 5.23 -2.86
N PRO A 82 -8.20 6.00 -2.60
CA PRO A 82 -9.23 6.31 -3.60
C PRO A 82 -8.80 7.38 -4.62
N MET A 83 -7.52 7.76 -4.62
CA MET A 83 -6.96 8.86 -5.43
C MET A 83 -6.74 8.43 -6.89
N ARG A 84 -7.81 8.08 -7.60
CA ARG A 84 -7.71 7.65 -9.01
C ARG A 84 -7.36 8.83 -9.92
N ASN A 85 -6.49 8.57 -10.89
CA ASN A 85 -6.10 9.55 -11.91
C ASN A 85 -5.55 10.87 -11.34
N THR A 86 -4.90 10.81 -10.18
CA THR A 86 -4.20 11.96 -9.58
C THR A 86 -2.68 11.77 -9.74
N PRO A 87 -1.91 12.85 -9.79
CA PRO A 87 -0.46 12.76 -9.63
C PRO A 87 -0.11 12.15 -8.27
N ILE A 88 1.04 11.49 -8.18
CA ILE A 88 1.61 11.06 -6.90
C ILE A 88 2.30 12.27 -6.30
N LEU A 89 1.72 12.83 -5.23
CA LEU A 89 2.22 14.01 -4.54
C LEU A 89 2.53 13.77 -3.06
N LEU A 90 2.57 12.49 -2.64
CA LEU A 90 2.88 12.16 -1.25
C LEU A 90 4.25 12.74 -0.89
N HIS A 91 4.30 13.55 0.17
CA HIS A 91 5.50 14.26 0.64
C HIS A 91 6.02 15.39 -0.26
N GLU A 92 5.27 15.79 -1.29
CA GLU A 92 5.63 16.96 -2.11
C GLU A 92 5.23 18.27 -1.42
N HIS A 93 5.93 19.36 -1.73
CA HIS A 93 5.66 20.67 -1.10
C HIS A 93 4.26 21.23 -1.44
N ASN A 94 3.62 20.72 -2.48
CA ASN A 94 2.31 21.11 -3.00
C ASN A 94 1.33 19.93 -3.00
N GLU A 95 1.48 19.01 -2.05
CA GLU A 95 0.55 17.91 -1.84
C GLU A 95 -0.90 18.44 -1.76
N HIS A 96 -1.73 18.00 -2.70
CA HIS A 96 -3.14 18.36 -2.78
C HIS A 96 -3.97 17.23 -3.39
N LEU A 97 -5.28 17.30 -3.16
CA LEU A 97 -6.25 16.39 -3.74
C LEU A 97 -7.49 17.17 -4.15
N GLN A 98 -8.04 16.87 -5.33
CA GLN A 98 -9.30 17.47 -5.76
C GLN A 98 -10.45 17.00 -4.86
N ASP A 99 -11.27 17.94 -4.41
CA ASP A 99 -12.45 17.70 -3.57
C ASP A 99 -13.38 16.62 -4.11
N THR A 100 -13.66 16.60 -5.42
CA THR A 100 -14.50 15.59 -6.05
C THR A 100 -13.90 14.18 -5.98
N ILE A 101 -12.57 14.05 -5.99
CA ILE A 101 -11.88 12.77 -5.83
C ILE A 101 -11.91 12.34 -4.37
N TYR A 102 -11.66 13.26 -3.45
CA TYR A 102 -11.81 13.02 -2.01
C TYR A 102 -13.23 12.52 -1.67
N LEU A 103 -14.27 13.23 -2.13
CA LEU A 103 -15.67 12.88 -1.93
C LEU A 103 -16.08 11.55 -2.57
N ARG A 104 -15.45 11.16 -3.70
CA ARG A 104 -15.64 9.82 -4.27
C ARG A 104 -15.04 8.74 -3.40
N GLY A 105 -13.91 9.01 -2.76
CA GLY A 105 -13.28 8.08 -1.83
C GLY A 105 -14.13 7.75 -0.61
N ILE A 106 -14.88 8.72 -0.09
CA ILE A 106 -15.80 8.52 1.06
C ILE A 106 -16.96 7.55 0.72
N LYS A 107 -17.29 7.37 -0.57
CA LYS A 107 -18.39 6.49 -0.99
C LYS A 107 -18.02 5.00 -1.00
N VAL A 108 -16.73 4.68 -0.91
CA VAL A 108 -16.21 3.30 -0.85
C VAL A 108 -16.27 2.83 0.60
#